data_AF-A0A2C0Z5U2-F1
#
_entry.id   AF-A0A2C0Z5U2-F1
#
_cell.length_a   1.000
_cell.length_b   1.000
_cell.length_c   1.000
_cell.angle_alpha   90.00
_cell.angle_beta   90.00
_cell.angle_gamma   90.00
#
_symmetry.space_group_name_H-M   'P 1'
#
loop_
_entity.id
_entity.type
_entity.pdbx_description
1 polymer ?
#
loop_
_entity_poly.entity_id
_entity_poly.type
_entity_poly.pdbx_seq_one_letter_code
_entity_poly.pdbx_strand_id
1 'polypeptide(L)'
;MEHILSKHHPRYWTGLGRGSTNTFFEPAFNFTDIENVIITVVNYKENENKLIKNWNDKVTLDGYYMSKPYRVVITNGSVTTAYPLGWNYGITED
;
A
#
# COMPACT_ATOMS: atom_id res chain seq x y z
N MET A 1 7.31 -2.98 6.58
CA MET A 1 7.14 -4.08 5.59
C MET A 1 6.28 -5.21 6.13
N GLU A 2 6.52 -5.75 7.32
CA GLU A 2 5.73 -6.86 7.89
C GLU A 2 4.21 -6.66 7.82
N HIS A 3 3.69 -5.51 8.27
CA HIS A 3 2.26 -5.19 8.18
C HIS A 3 1.72 -5.22 6.74
N ILE A 4 2.52 -4.77 5.77
CA ILE A 4 2.15 -4.76 4.35
C ILE A 4 2.02 -6.20 3.86
N LEU A 5 2.99 -7.06 4.18
CA LEU A 5 3.01 -8.44 3.74
C LEU A 5 1.89 -9.26 4.41
N SER A 6 1.74 -9.13 5.73
CA SER A 6 0.80 -9.93 6.51
C SER A 6 -0.66 -9.58 6.25
N LYS A 7 -0.94 -8.40 5.68
CA LYS A 7 -2.27 -7.90 5.34
C LYS A 7 -2.59 -7.88 3.85
N HIS A 8 -1.62 -7.49 3.01
CA HIS A 8 -1.86 -7.14 1.60
C HIS A 8 -1.07 -7.98 0.61
N HIS A 9 -0.23 -8.93 1.04
CA HIS A 9 0.46 -9.83 0.11
C HIS A 9 -0.12 -11.25 0.19
N PRO A 10 -0.66 -11.82 -0.90
CA PRO A 10 -1.44 -13.06 -0.83
C PRO A 10 -0.61 -14.26 -0.36
N ARG A 11 0.70 -14.31 -0.67
CA ARG A 11 1.58 -15.39 -0.20
C ARG A 11 1.94 -15.33 1.28
N TYR A 12 1.86 -14.16 1.90
CA TYR A 12 2.27 -13.93 3.28
C TYR A 12 1.09 -13.54 4.17
N TRP A 13 -0.12 -13.57 3.63
CA TRP A 13 -1.31 -13.14 4.34
C TRP A 13 -1.57 -14.06 5.52
N THR A 14 -1.79 -13.45 6.67
CA THR A 14 -1.94 -14.16 7.96
C THR A 14 -3.38 -14.21 8.45
N GLY A 15 -4.34 -13.72 7.65
CA GLY A 15 -5.70 -13.45 8.11
C GLY A 15 -5.87 -12.05 8.71
N LEU A 16 -4.82 -11.24 8.76
CA LEU A 16 -4.92 -9.86 9.26
C LEU A 16 -5.90 -9.06 8.39
N GLY A 17 -6.92 -8.47 9.03
CA GLY A 17 -8.01 -7.77 8.33
C GLY A 17 -9.11 -8.67 7.78
N ARG A 18 -9.18 -9.97 8.13
CA ARG A 18 -10.32 -10.85 7.81
C ARG A 18 -11.66 -10.22 8.25
N GLY A 19 -12.69 -10.36 7.42
CA GLY A 19 -14.00 -9.72 7.64
C GLY A 19 -14.05 -8.25 7.18
N SER A 20 -13.00 -7.74 6.54
CA SER A 20 -12.98 -6.43 5.87
C SER A 20 -12.53 -6.58 4.43
N THR A 21 -12.97 -5.66 3.57
CA THR A 21 -12.56 -5.60 2.16
C THR A 21 -11.05 -5.28 2.07
N ASN A 22 -10.22 -6.30 1.94
CA ASN A 22 -8.79 -6.14 1.67
C ASN A 22 -8.51 -6.25 0.18
N THR A 23 -7.50 -5.52 -0.26
CA THR A 23 -6.89 -5.65 -1.58
C THR A 23 -5.49 -6.22 -1.45
N PHE A 24 -5.10 -7.01 -2.44
CA PHE A 24 -3.85 -7.77 -2.42
C PHE A 24 -2.92 -7.40 -3.58
N PHE A 25 -1.62 -7.36 -3.33
CA PHE A 25 -0.64 -7.28 -4.42
C PHE A 25 -0.77 -8.50 -5.34
N GLU A 26 -0.24 -8.37 -6.56
CA GLU A 26 -0.09 -9.52 -7.46
C GLU A 26 0.70 -10.62 -6.76
N PRO A 27 0.29 -11.90 -6.85
CA PRO A 27 1.02 -13.00 -6.21
C PRO A 27 2.49 -13.12 -6.67
N ALA A 28 2.81 -12.58 -7.85
CA ALA A 28 4.16 -12.57 -8.40
C ALA A 28 5.06 -11.45 -7.84
N PHE A 29 4.49 -10.45 -7.15
CA PHE A 29 5.29 -9.37 -6.57
C PHE A 29 6.27 -9.92 -5.54
N ASN A 30 7.52 -9.48 -5.63
CA ASN A 30 8.53 -9.69 -4.61
C ASN A 30 8.65 -8.43 -3.73
N PHE A 31 9.57 -8.44 -2.77
CA PHE A 31 9.78 -7.29 -1.88
C PHE A 31 10.21 -6.03 -2.62
N THR A 32 11.06 -6.17 -3.64
CA THR A 32 11.52 -5.06 -4.48
C THR A 32 10.37 -4.44 -5.28
N ASP A 33 9.40 -5.23 -5.74
CA ASP A 33 8.22 -4.69 -6.44
C ASP A 33 7.37 -3.83 -5.50
N ILE A 34 7.20 -4.26 -4.24
CA ILE A 34 6.47 -3.48 -3.22
C ILE A 34 7.24 -2.19 -2.86
N GLU A 35 8.57 -2.27 -2.73
CA GLU A 35 9.42 -1.09 -2.52
C GLU A 35 9.30 -0.11 -3.70
N ASN A 36 9.30 -0.61 -4.92
CA ASN A 36 9.10 0.18 -6.13
C ASN A 36 7.72 0.86 -6.15
N VAL A 37 6.65 0.17 -5.72
CA VAL A 37 5.33 0.80 -5.54
C VAL A 37 5.43 1.98 -4.57
N ILE A 38 6.06 1.76 -3.40
CA ILE A 38 6.19 2.80 -2.37
C ILE A 38 6.96 4.00 -2.90
N ILE A 39 8.16 3.78 -3.44
CA ILE A 39 9.03 4.83 -3.99
C ILE A 39 8.31 5.59 -5.10
N THR A 40 7.66 4.86 -6.02
CA THR A 40 6.92 5.46 -7.12
C THR A 40 5.81 6.37 -6.59
N VAL A 41 4.91 5.86 -5.73
CA VAL A 41 3.77 6.64 -5.21
C VAL A 41 4.21 7.84 -4.37
N VAL A 42 5.26 7.70 -3.55
CA VAL A 42 5.80 8.81 -2.75
C VAL A 42 6.35 9.93 -3.64
N ASN A 43 6.96 9.57 -4.76
CA ASN A 43 7.56 10.53 -5.71
C ASN A 43 6.56 11.10 -6.74
N TYR A 44 5.25 10.80 -6.63
CA TYR A 44 4.25 11.43 -7.49
C TYR A 44 4.18 12.92 -7.20
N LYS A 45 4.22 13.72 -8.28
CA LYS A 45 4.21 15.18 -8.17
C LYS A 45 2.96 15.70 -7.47
N GLU A 46 1.80 15.06 -7.64
CA GLU A 46 0.57 15.47 -6.96
C GLU A 46 0.63 15.25 -5.44
N ASN A 47 1.53 14.39 -4.97
CA ASN A 47 1.67 14.03 -3.55
C ASN A 47 2.62 14.96 -2.78
N GLU A 48 3.49 15.71 -3.46
CA GLU A 48 4.55 16.53 -2.86
C GLU A 48 4.03 17.49 -1.77
N ASN A 49 3.07 18.34 -2.12
CA ASN A 49 2.50 19.31 -1.18
C ASN A 49 1.83 18.64 0.02
N LYS A 50 1.16 17.50 -0.22
CA LYS A 50 0.47 16.75 0.83
C LYS A 50 1.47 16.12 1.79
N LEU A 51 2.57 15.59 1.27
CA LEU A 51 3.65 15.00 2.05
C LEU A 51 4.37 16.04 2.90
N ILE A 52 4.78 17.17 2.32
CA ILE A 52 5.49 18.24 3.02
C ILE A 52 4.65 18.79 4.18
N LYS A 53 3.37 19.06 3.92
CA LYS A 53 2.46 19.65 4.93
C LYS A 53 2.19 18.72 6.12
N ASN A 54 2.20 17.40 5.90
CA ASN A 54 1.74 16.42 6.87
C ASN A 54 2.82 15.38 7.22
N TRP A 55 4.11 15.71 7.06
CA TRP A 55 5.21 14.78 7.27
C TRP A 55 5.23 14.16 8.68
N ASN A 56 4.93 14.98 9.69
CA ASN A 56 4.87 14.57 11.10
C ASN A 56 3.50 14.02 11.53
N ASP A 57 2.56 13.90 10.60
CA ASP A 57 1.21 13.41 10.83
C ASP A 57 0.95 12.15 9.99
N LYS A 58 -0.29 11.65 10.02
CA LYS A 58 -0.74 10.62 9.09
C LYS A 58 -1.07 11.24 7.74
N VAL A 59 -0.41 10.76 6.69
CA VAL A 59 -0.67 11.14 5.31
C VAL A 59 -0.92 9.92 4.44
N THR A 60 -1.91 10.04 3.57
CA THR A 60 -2.27 9.01 2.58
C THR A 60 -1.93 9.53 1.19
N LEU A 61 -1.11 8.80 0.45
CA LEU A 61 -0.65 9.15 -0.89
C LEU A 61 -1.19 8.12 -1.87
N ASP A 62 -1.72 8.60 -3.00
CA ASP A 62 -2.25 7.74 -4.06
C ASP A 62 -1.40 7.94 -5.31
N GLY A 63 -1.20 6.87 -6.08
CA GLY A 63 -0.44 6.93 -7.32
C GLY A 63 -0.57 5.65 -8.11
N TYR A 64 0.14 5.55 -9.24
CA TYR A 64 0.10 4.37 -10.09
C TYR A 64 1.47 3.72 -10.24
N TYR A 65 1.47 2.39 -10.29
CA TYR A 65 2.63 1.59 -10.65
C TYR A 65 2.16 0.52 -11.64
N MET A 66 2.85 0.39 -12.79
CA MET A 66 2.42 -0.48 -13.90
C MET A 66 0.94 -0.28 -14.29
N SER A 67 0.51 0.98 -14.38
CA SER A 67 -0.87 1.39 -14.71
C SER A 67 -1.96 0.93 -13.73
N LYS A 68 -1.59 0.47 -12.53
CA LYS A 68 -2.53 0.10 -11.47
C LYS A 68 -2.45 1.08 -10.31
N PRO A 69 -3.59 1.49 -9.71
CA PRO A 69 -3.60 2.45 -8.61
C PRO A 69 -3.19 1.79 -7.29
N TYR A 70 -2.39 2.49 -6.49
CA TYR A 70 -1.93 2.07 -5.18
C TYR A 70 -2.08 3.22 -4.19
N ARG A 71 -2.18 2.85 -2.91
CA ARG A 71 -2.19 3.77 -1.79
C ARG A 71 -1.04 3.45 -0.86
N VAL A 72 -0.30 4.48 -0.46
CA VAL A 72 0.76 4.43 0.55
C VAL A 72 0.34 5.31 1.71
N VAL A 73 0.49 4.80 2.94
CA VAL A 73 0.21 5.56 4.16
C VAL A 73 1.52 5.77 4.90
N ILE A 74 1.81 7.03 5.20
CA ILE A 74 2.95 7.45 6.01
C ILE A 74 2.40 7.99 7.33
N THR A 75 3.10 7.72 8.43
CA THR A 75 2.80 8.28 9.75
C THR A 75 4.12 8.61 10.43
N ASN A 76 4.26 9.86 10.89
CA ASN A 76 5.49 10.36 11.53
C ASN A 76 6.74 10.07 10.69
N GLY A 77 6.68 10.41 9.39
CA GLY A 77 7.76 10.20 8.43
C GLY A 77 8.07 8.75 8.04
N SER A 78 7.31 7.76 8.53
CA SER A 78 7.54 6.34 8.24
C SER A 78 6.38 5.72 7.45
N VAL A 79 6.69 4.91 6.44
CA VAL A 79 5.68 4.14 5.69
C VAL A 79 5.10 3.05 6.61
N THR A 80 3.80 3.13 6.88
CA THR A 80 3.10 2.18 7.76
C THR A 80 2.34 1.11 6.98
N THR A 81 1.77 1.45 5.82
CA THR A 81 1.17 0.48 4.91
C THR A 81 1.25 0.93 3.45
N ALA A 82 1.17 -0.03 2.53
CA ALA A 82 1.00 0.17 1.11
C ALA A 82 0.11 -0.94 0.57
N TYR A 83 -0.83 -0.61 -0.31
CA TYR A 83 -1.78 -1.60 -0.81
C TYR A 83 -2.41 -1.18 -2.15
N PRO A 84 -2.91 -2.13 -2.94
CA PRO A 84 -3.67 -1.81 -4.15
C PRO A 84 -4.92 -0.99 -3.85
N LEU A 85 -5.15 0.09 -4.59
CA LEU A 85 -6.29 0.97 -4.35
C LEU A 85 -7.46 0.59 -5.26
N GLY A 86 -8.39 -0.19 -4.73
CA GLY A 86 -9.65 -0.47 -5.41
C GLY A 86 -9.60 -1.59 -6.46
N TRP A 87 -8.60 -2.48 -6.40
CA TRP A 87 -8.49 -3.65 -7.27
C TRP A 87 -7.83 -4.84 -6.55
N ASN A 88 -7.97 -6.03 -7.14
CA ASN A 88 -7.53 -7.31 -6.58
C ASN A 88 -8.03 -7.54 -5.14
N TYR A 89 -9.34 -7.45 -4.98
CA TYR A 89 -10.01 -7.71 -3.73
C TYR A 89 -9.85 -9.18 -3.34
N GLY A 90 -9.43 -9.45 -2.10
CA GLY A 90 -9.53 -10.79 -1.56
C GLY A 90 -10.94 -11.00 -1.05
N ILE A 91 -11.60 -12.02 -1.59
CA ILE A 91 -12.83 -12.54 -1.00
C ILE A 91 -12.39 -13.34 0.21
N THR A 92 -12.51 -12.76 1.40
CA THR A 92 -12.40 -13.55 2.63
C THR A 92 -13.79 -14.10 2.88
N GLU A 93 -14.03 -15.36 2.53
CA GLU A 93 -15.27 -16.05 2.92
C GLU A 93 -15.34 -16.08 4.46
N ASP A 94 -16.50 -15.70 4.99
CA ASP A 94 -16.78 -15.70 6.43
C ASP A 94 -16.81 -17.14 6.97
#